data_AF-A0A815ICD6-F1
#
_entry.id   AF-A0A815ICD6-F1
#
_cell.length_a   1.000
_cell.length_b   1.000
_cell.length_c   1.000
_cell.angle_alpha   90.00
_cell.angle_beta   90.00
_cell.angle_gamma   90.00
#
_symmetry.space_group_name_H-M   'P 1'
#
loop_
_entity.id
_entity.type
_entity.pdbx_description
1 polymer ?
#
loop_
_entity_poly.entity_id
_entity_poly.type
_entity_poly.pdbx_seq_one_letter_code
_entity_poly.pdbx_strand_id
1 'polypeptide(L)'
;MTNYIYYFYYPILFGLLLVLIVSIFSFLAYNNVRRLVRRQIPIVRRKLDQKLTAMILNRIILFILLTLPYDIQRMYTYVAKVNQLNQLYYTINTLIGSIFSKIV
;
A
#
# COMPACT_ATOMS: atom_id res chain seq x y z
N MET A 1 -1.40 -11.02 -19.48
CA MET A 1 -0.36 -10.29 -18.71
C MET A 1 -0.88 -9.11 -17.90
N THR A 2 -1.91 -8.38 -18.36
CA THR A 2 -2.47 -7.20 -17.67
C THR A 2 -3.07 -7.50 -16.28
N ASN A 3 -3.78 -8.62 -16.11
CA ASN A 3 -4.42 -8.94 -14.82
C ASN A 3 -3.41 -9.10 -13.66
N TYR A 4 -2.25 -9.72 -13.90
CA TYR A 4 -1.22 -9.87 -12.86
C TYR A 4 -0.68 -8.52 -12.36
N ILE A 5 -0.53 -7.56 -13.27
CA ILE A 5 0.01 -6.23 -12.95
C ILE A 5 -0.97 -5.44 -12.07
N TYR A 6 -2.26 -5.47 -12.41
CA TYR A 6 -3.29 -4.71 -11.68
C TYR A 6 -3.72 -5.36 -10.37
N TYR A 7 -3.81 -6.69 -10.31
CA TYR A 7 -4.31 -7.40 -9.12
C TYR A 7 -3.22 -7.82 -8.14
N PHE A 8 -1.97 -7.98 -8.60
CA PHE A 8 -0.88 -8.47 -7.76
C PHE A 8 0.24 -7.44 -7.63
N TYR A 9 0.82 -7.00 -8.75
CA TYR A 9 2.02 -6.16 -8.72
C TYR A 9 1.81 -4.79 -8.07
N TYR A 10 0.83 -4.01 -8.52
CA TYR A 10 0.53 -2.70 -7.95
C TYR A 10 0.07 -2.75 -6.49
N PRO A 11 -0.97 -3.55 -6.14
CA PRO A 11 -1.53 -3.51 -4.80
C PRO A 11 -0.61 -4.12 -3.73
N ILE A 12 0.06 -5.23 -4.06
CA ILE A 12 0.81 -6.01 -3.07
C ILE A 12 2.24 -5.50 -2.96
N LEU A 13 2.92 -5.30 -4.10
CA LEU A 13 4.33 -4.93 -4.11
C LEU A 13 4.54 -3.45 -3.76
N PHE A 14 3.68 -2.57 -4.26
CA PHE A 14 3.81 -1.11 -4.04
C PHE A 14 3.01 -0.59 -2.85
N GLY A 15 1.87 -1.20 -2.51
CA GLY A 15 1.07 -0.80 -1.35
C GLY A 15 1.50 -1.57 -0.10
N LEU A 16 1.07 -2.82 -0.02
CA LEU A 16 1.15 -3.64 1.20
C LEU A 16 2.59 -3.87 1.68
N LEU A 17 3.49 -4.24 0.77
CA LEU A 17 4.88 -4.54 1.11
C LEU A 17 5.65 -3.30 1.57
N LEU A 18 5.43 -2.16 0.92
CA LEU A 18 6.02 -0.88 1.32
C LEU A 18 5.53 -0.44 2.70
N VAL A 19 4.23 -0.55 2.97
CA VAL A 19 3.65 -0.26 4.30
C VAL A 19 4.22 -1.20 5.36
N LEU A 20 4.36 -2.49 5.07
CA LEU A 20 4.94 -3.47 6.00
C LEU A 20 6.40 -3.17 6.32
N ILE A 21 7.23 -2.91 5.30
CA ILE A 21 8.64 -2.56 5.49
C ILE A 21 8.75 -1.32 6.36
N VAL A 22 8.02 -0.26 6.01
CA VAL A 22 8.04 1.01 6.73
C VAL A 22 7.56 0.85 8.18
N SER A 23 6.53 0.03 8.42
CA SER A 23 6.03 -0.28 9.75
C SER A 23 7.06 -1.03 10.59
N ILE A 24 7.70 -2.07 10.04
CA ILE A 24 8.77 -2.84 10.71
C ILE A 24 9.96 -1.93 11.05
N PHE A 25 10.39 -1.08 10.12
CA PHE A 25 11.47 -0.12 10.35
C PHE A 25 11.12 0.91 11.42
N SER A 26 9.89 1.43 11.42
CA SER A 26 9.39 2.30 12.50
C SER A 26 9.37 1.60 13.86
N PHE A 27 8.94 0.34 13.90
CA PHE A 27 8.92 -0.45 15.12
C PHE A 27 10.33 -0.74 15.65
N LEU A 28 11.25 -1.11 14.76
CA LEU A 28 12.67 -1.28 15.09
C LEU A 28 13.29 0.02 15.59
N ALA A 29 12.98 1.16 14.95
CA ALA A 29 13.42 2.48 15.41
C ALA A 29 12.90 2.77 16.82
N TYR A 30 11.62 2.52 17.10
CA TYR A 30 11.04 2.68 18.42
C TYR A 30 11.75 1.83 19.49
N ASN A 31 11.98 0.56 19.18
CA ASN A 31 12.67 -0.35 20.10
C ASN A 31 14.12 0.05 20.32
N ASN A 32 14.83 0.51 19.29
CA ASN A 32 16.20 1.01 19.41
C ASN A 32 16.27 2.25 20.30
N VAL A 33 15.33 3.19 20.16
CA VAL A 33 15.23 4.37 21.04
C VAL A 33 14.96 3.96 22.48
N ARG A 34 14.01 3.04 22.70
CA ARG A 34 13.67 2.53 24.04
C ARG A 34 14.83 1.76 24.67
N ARG A 35 15.66 1.09 23.87
CA ARG A 35 16.86 0.37 24.33
C ARG A 35 18.01 1.34 24.66
N LEU A 36 18.18 2.41 23.88
CA LEU A 36 19.16 3.48 24.14
C LEU A 36 18.87 4.23 25.45
N VAL A 37 17.60 4.39 25.83
CA VAL A 37 17.18 4.97 27.13
C VAL A 37 17.81 4.24 28.32
N ARG A 38 18.08 2.93 28.20
CA ARG A 38 18.61 2.11 29.30
C ARG A 38 20.15 2.09 29.36
N ARG A 39 20.87 2.59 28.35
CA ARG A 39 22.34 2.67 28.37
C ARG A 39 22.80 4.03 28.90
N GLN A 40 23.84 4.02 29.75
CA GLN A 40 24.47 5.22 30.32
C GLN A 40 25.33 5.94 29.28
N ILE A 41 24.69 6.54 28.27
CA ILE A 41 25.34 7.41 27.28
C ILE A 41 25.19 8.86 27.78
N PRO A 42 26.19 9.74 27.59
CA PRO A 42 26.13 11.15 27.98
C PRO A 42 24.81 11.83 27.56
N ILE A 43 24.16 12.48 28.53
CA ILE A 43 22.78 12.96 28.47
C ILE A 43 22.52 13.89 27.27
N VAL A 44 23.52 14.67 26.86
CA VAL A 44 23.42 15.64 25.75
C VAL A 44 23.29 14.93 24.40
N ARG A 45 24.13 13.92 24.12
CA ARG A 45 24.05 13.16 22.85
C ARG A 45 22.77 12.33 22.79
N ARG A 46 22.37 11.76 23.92
CA ARG A 46 21.12 10.97 24.03
C ARG A 46 19.87 11.77 23.67
N LYS A 47 19.73 13.01 24.14
CA LYS A 47 18.55 13.84 23.85
C LYS A 47 18.47 14.23 22.36
N LEU A 48 19.61 14.42 21.71
CA LEU A 48 19.67 14.73 20.28
C LEU A 48 19.22 13.52 19.44
N ASP A 49 19.77 12.34 19.71
CA ASP A 49 19.44 11.11 18.97
C ASP A 49 17.98 10.70 19.18
N GLN A 50 17.45 10.88 20.38
CA GLN A 50 16.03 10.63 20.68
C GLN A 50 15.10 11.57 19.93
N LYS A 51 15.44 12.85 19.82
CA LYS A 51 14.64 13.82 19.04
C LYS A 51 14.66 13.48 17.55
N LEU A 52 15.82 13.12 17.01
CA LEU A 52 15.99 12.81 15.59
C LEU A 52 15.21 11.53 15.20
N THR A 53 15.31 10.49 16.03
CA THR A 53 14.54 9.24 15.83
C THR A 53 13.04 9.44 16.02
N ALA A 54 12.60 10.21 17.03
CA ALA A 54 11.19 10.56 17.20
C ALA A 54 10.65 11.39 16.02
N MET A 55 11.46 12.31 15.47
CA MET A 55 11.12 13.09 14.29
C MET A 55 10.93 12.20 13.05
N ILE A 56 11.85 11.26 12.83
CA ILE A 56 11.75 10.30 11.71
C ILE A 56 10.51 9.41 11.88
N LEU A 57 10.27 8.90 13.10
CA LEU A 57 9.12 8.04 13.37
C LEU A 57 7.80 8.78 13.14
N ASN A 58 7.70 10.03 13.59
CA ASN A 58 6.52 10.86 13.33
C ASN A 58 6.34 11.14 11.83
N ARG A 59 7.43 11.43 11.11
CA ARG A 59 7.40 11.62 9.65
C ARG A 59 6.91 10.37 8.93
N ILE A 60 7.33 9.19 9.38
CA ILE A 60 6.90 7.91 8.84
C ILE A 60 5.41 7.65 9.11
N ILE A 61 4.94 7.91 10.33
CA ILE A 61 3.52 7.76 10.68
C ILE A 61 2.65 8.67 9.81
N LEU A 62 3.05 9.95 9.68
CA LEU A 62 2.35 10.90 8.82
C LEU A 62 2.37 10.44 7.36
N PHE A 63 3.52 9.97 6.86
CA PHE A 63 3.63 9.43 5.51
C PHE A 63 2.64 8.29 5.29
N ILE A 64 2.59 7.30 6.19
CA ILE A 64 1.64 6.17 6.12
C ILE A 64 0.19 6.68 6.12
N LEU A 65 -0.17 7.60 7.02
CA LEU A 65 -1.53 8.14 7.12
C LEU A 65 -1.95 8.91 5.87
N LEU A 66 -1.01 9.57 5.19
CA LEU A 66 -1.26 10.33 3.96
C LEU A 66 -1.27 9.44 2.70
N THR A 67 -0.41 8.42 2.63
CA THR A 67 -0.32 7.55 1.43
C THR A 67 -1.36 6.42 1.43
N LEU A 68 -1.72 5.86 2.58
CA LEU A 68 -2.75 4.81 2.67
C LEU A 68 -4.07 5.16 1.97
N PRO A 69 -4.72 6.30 2.27
CA PRO A 69 -6.01 6.62 1.64
C PRO A 69 -5.88 6.80 0.13
N TYR A 70 -4.76 7.34 -0.35
CA TYR A 70 -4.47 7.47 -1.77
C TYR A 70 -4.30 6.11 -2.46
N ASP A 71 -3.55 5.20 -1.84
CA ASP A 71 -3.34 3.85 -2.38
C ASP A 71 -4.64 3.04 -2.38
N ILE A 72 -5.46 3.17 -1.34
CA ILE A 72 -6.80 2.56 -1.27
C ILE A 72 -7.70 3.11 -2.38
N GLN A 73 -7.75 4.43 -2.58
CA GLN A 73 -8.55 5.05 -3.63
C GLN A 73 -8.11 4.60 -5.03
N ARG A 74 -6.79 4.49 -5.27
CA ARG A 74 -6.24 3.95 -6.51
C ARG A 74 -6.67 2.51 -6.73
N MET A 75 -6.55 1.65 -5.72
CA MET A 75 -6.99 0.25 -5.81
C MET A 75 -8.46 0.15 -6.22
N TYR A 76 -9.36 0.88 -5.55
CA TYR A 76 -10.79 0.89 -5.91
C TYR A 76 -11.02 1.32 -7.36
N THR A 77 -10.30 2.35 -7.81
CA THR A 77 -10.42 2.85 -9.19
C THR A 77 -9.95 1.82 -10.21
N TYR A 78 -8.87 1.09 -9.93
CA TYR A 78 -8.39 0.04 -10.82
C TYR A 78 -9.35 -1.15 -10.88
N VAL A 79 -9.83 -1.63 -9.73
CA VAL A 79 -10.78 -2.75 -9.67
C VAL A 79 -12.10 -2.40 -10.37
N ALA A 80 -12.61 -1.18 -10.15
CA ALA A 80 -13.85 -0.71 -10.80
C ALA A 80 -13.71 -0.67 -12.33
N LYS A 81 -12.58 -0.17 -12.85
CA LYS A 81 -12.31 -0.14 -14.30
C LYS A 81 -12.24 -1.53 -14.91
N VAL A 82 -11.61 -2.49 -14.24
CA VAL A 82 -11.51 -3.87 -14.75
C VAL A 82 -12.89 -4.54 -14.78
N ASN A 83 -13.72 -4.35 -13.75
CA ASN A 83 -15.08 -4.89 -13.74
C ASN A 83 -15.94 -4.34 -14.87
N GLN A 84 -15.85 -3.04 -15.19
CA GLN A 84 -16.58 -2.45 -16.32
C GLN A 84 -16.18 -3.07 -17.67
N LEU A 85 -14.88 -3.27 -17.91
CA LEU A 85 -14.40 -3.89 -19.15
C LEU A 85 -14.83 -5.36 -19.27
N ASN A 86 -14.76 -6.13 -18.18
CA ASN A 86 -15.21 -7.51 -18.16
C ASN A 86 -16.73 -7.61 -18.39
N GLN A 87 -17.50 -6.70 -17.80
CA GLN A 87 -18.95 -6.66 -17.97
C GLN A 87 -19.34 -6.34 -19.42
N LEU A 88 -18.66 -5.38 -20.06
CA LEU A 88 -18.82 -5.07 -21.49
C LEU A 88 -18.47 -6.27 -22.38
N TYR A 89 -17.35 -6.94 -22.11
CA TYR A 89 -16.93 -8.11 -22.87
C TYR A 89 -17.94 -9.26 -22.75
N TYR A 90 -18.46 -9.49 -21.53
CA TYR A 90 -19.51 -10.50 -21.29
C TYR A 90 -20.82 -10.15 -21.99
N THR A 91 -21.24 -8.88 -21.99
CA THR A 91 -22.45 -8.44 -22.69
C THR A 91 -22.31 -8.58 -24.20
N ILE A 92 -21.16 -8.23 -24.77
CA ILE A 92 -20.93 -8.39 -26.21
C ILE A 92 -21.01 -9.87 -26.61
N ASN A 93 -20.35 -10.77 -25.87
CA ASN A 93 -20.36 -12.21 -26.20
C ASN A 93 -21.75 -12.84 -26.04
N THR A 94 -22.51 -12.47 -25.02
CA THR A 94 -23.89 -12.95 -24.85
C THR A 94 -24.82 -12.42 -25.94
N LEU A 95 -24.63 -11.17 -26.36
CA LEU A 95 -25.41 -10.57 -27.45
C LEU A 95 -25.10 -11.26 -28.79
N ILE A 96 -23.82 -11.50 -29.10
CA ILE A 96 -23.40 -12.28 -30.27
C ILE A 96 -24.01 -13.68 -30.23
N GLY A 97 -23.92 -14.40 -29.10
CA GLY A 97 -24.51 -15.72 -28.93
C GLY A 97 -26.03 -15.73 -29.17
N SER A 98 -26.74 -14.72 -28.66
CA SER A 98 -28.19 -14.57 -28.85
C SER A 98 -28.60 -14.24 -30.29
N ILE A 99 -27.74 -13.54 -31.04
CA ILE A 99 -27.95 -13.28 -32.46
C ILE A 99 -27.76 -14.57 -33.25
N PHE A 100 -26.68 -15.30 -33.00
CA PHE A 100 -26.41 -16.58 -33.67
C PHE A 100 -27.51 -17.61 -33.41
N SER A 101 -28.02 -17.71 -32.18
CA SER A 101 -29.12 -18.63 -31.84
C SER A 101 -30.47 -18.26 -32.45
N LYS A 102 -30.63 -17.04 -32.99
CA LYS A 102 -31.84 -16.59 -33.68
C LYS A 102 -31.74 -16.73 -35.22
N ILE A 103 -30.54 -16.92 -35.74
CA ILE A 103 -30.27 -17.02 -37.18
C ILE A 103 -30.22 -18.49 -37.65
N VAL A 104 -29.79 -19.41 -36.78
CA VAL A 104 -29.85 -20.87 -36.98
C VAL A 104 -31.17 -21.41 -36.46
#